data_AF-A0A9P3CHM4-F1
#
_entry.id   AF-A0A9P3CHM4-F1
#
_cell.length_a   1.000
_cell.length_b   1.000
_cell.length_c   1.000
_cell.angle_alpha   90.00
_cell.angle_beta   90.00
_cell.angle_gamma   90.00
#
_symmetry.space_group_name_H-M   'P 1'
#
loop_
_entity.id
_entity.type
_entity.pdbx_description
1 polymer ?
#
loop_
_entity_poly.entity_id
_entity_poly.type
_entity_poly.pdbx_seq_one_letter_code
_entity_poly.pdbx_strand_id
1 'polypeptide(L)'
;MAEEDAYIIRRRAEAASFTTIASELASHSRQDVNTRWRDLVALGKVSGISTLKERQEGMTDGQYKHILALREKGLKWREIASHLQQRLAIVKNTFYLKSLQQNANAAFQRWTDADIAMLTRLREEDRKSWTEIANTMNRSYKSVTAKYHEVSPRVSGPAHRSRVHWTKTEDEKLLQLVKQHGTKWSSLSGLIESRTVHAMRQRYTGTLRKS
;
A
#
# COMPACT_ATOMS: atom_id res chain seq x y z
N MET A 1 -26.63 27.50 -15.28
CA MET A 1 -25.25 27.16 -15.69
C MET A 1 -24.43 28.40 -15.42
N ALA A 2 -23.23 28.31 -14.84
CA ALA A 2 -22.41 29.51 -14.64
C ALA A 2 -22.09 30.10 -16.02
N GLU A 3 -22.23 31.41 -16.21
CA GLU A 3 -21.97 32.08 -17.50
C GLU A 3 -20.56 31.76 -18.02
N GLU A 4 -19.61 31.57 -17.10
CA GLU A 4 -18.23 31.15 -17.35
C GLU A 4 -18.13 29.76 -18.00
N ASP A 5 -18.94 28.79 -17.57
CA ASP A 5 -18.93 27.43 -18.14
C ASP A 5 -19.35 27.45 -19.61
N ALA A 6 -20.39 28.22 -19.93
CA ALA A 6 -20.88 28.38 -21.30
C ALA A 6 -19.85 29.09 -22.19
N TYR A 7 -19.14 30.08 -21.63
CA TYR A 7 -18.06 30.78 -22.30
C TYR A 7 -16.87 29.86 -22.63
N ILE A 8 -16.40 29.08 -21.65
CA ILE A 8 -15.31 28.11 -21.85
C ILE A 8 -15.68 27.09 -22.93
N ILE A 9 -16.93 26.59 -22.93
CA ILE A 9 -17.42 25.63 -23.94
C ILE A 9 -17.39 26.24 -25.35
N ARG A 10 -17.91 27.46 -25.50
CA ARG A 10 -17.96 28.15 -26.80
C ARG A 10 -16.57 28.42 -27.37
N ARG A 11 -15.67 28.99 -26.56
CA ARG A 11 -14.31 29.31 -26.99
C ARG A 11 -13.50 28.06 -27.36
N ARG A 12 -13.73 26.94 -26.67
CA ARG A 12 -13.10 25.66 -27.04
C ARG A 12 -13.65 25.07 -28.33
N ALA A 13 -14.93 25.28 -28.66
CA ALA A 13 -15.49 24.91 -29.96
C ALA A 13 -14.89 25.75 -31.10
N GLU A 14 -14.53 27.01 -30.83
CA GLU A 14 -13.79 27.90 -31.74
C GLU A 14 -12.26 27.59 -31.79
N ALA A 15 -11.83 26.44 -31.24
CA ALA A 15 -10.44 26.00 -31.17
C ALA A 15 -9.48 26.91 -30.37
N ALA A 16 -9.99 27.81 -29.52
CA ALA A 16 -9.15 28.65 -28.67
C ALA A 16 -8.36 27.82 -27.64
N SER A 17 -7.12 28.24 -27.36
CA SER A 17 -6.26 27.59 -26.36
C SER A 17 -6.72 27.92 -24.94
N PHE A 18 -6.44 27.05 -23.96
CA PHE A 18 -6.75 27.34 -22.55
C PHE A 18 -6.01 28.57 -22.02
N THR A 19 -4.86 28.90 -22.59
CA THR A 19 -4.12 30.12 -22.24
C THR A 19 -4.86 31.35 -22.74
N THR A 20 -5.39 31.32 -23.96
CA THR A 20 -6.19 32.39 -24.56
C THR A 20 -7.46 32.64 -23.75
N ILE A 21 -8.18 31.57 -23.40
CA ILE A 21 -9.42 31.65 -22.62
C ILE A 21 -9.15 32.20 -21.20
N ALA A 22 -8.04 31.79 -20.57
CA ALA A 22 -7.63 32.32 -19.27
C ALA A 22 -7.32 33.82 -19.31
N SER A 23 -6.62 34.28 -20.35
CA SER A 23 -6.35 35.71 -20.56
C SER A 23 -7.62 36.54 -20.77
N GLU A 24 -8.65 35.97 -21.42
CA GLU A 24 -9.93 36.63 -21.68
C GLU A 24 -10.82 36.71 -20.43
N LEU A 25 -10.75 35.70 -19.55
CA LEU A 25 -11.54 35.67 -18.33
C LEU A 25 -10.94 36.50 -17.19
N ALA A 26 -9.66 36.89 -17.28
CA ALA A 26 -8.89 37.75 -16.36
C ALA A 26 -8.83 37.33 -14.86
N SER A 27 -9.76 36.51 -14.39
CA SER A 27 -9.93 36.01 -13.02
C SER A 27 -9.49 34.55 -12.85
N HIS A 28 -9.06 33.89 -13.93
CA HIS A 28 -8.75 32.47 -13.94
C HIS A 28 -7.37 32.19 -14.52
N SER A 29 -6.60 31.30 -13.89
CA SER A 29 -5.38 30.78 -14.49
C SER A 29 -5.70 29.77 -15.59
N ARG A 30 -4.72 29.50 -16.46
CA ARG A 30 -4.80 28.41 -17.45
C ARG A 30 -5.13 27.07 -16.79
N GLN A 31 -4.61 26.81 -15.59
CA GLN A 31 -4.87 25.60 -14.82
C GLN A 31 -6.33 25.52 -14.36
N ASP A 32 -6.93 26.65 -13.96
CA ASP A 32 -8.33 26.71 -13.52
C ASP A 32 -9.27 26.44 -14.69
N VAL A 33 -9.04 27.09 -15.84
CA VAL A 33 -9.82 26.86 -17.07
C VAL A 33 -9.72 25.40 -17.53
N ASN A 34 -8.52 24.81 -17.48
CA ASN A 34 -8.33 23.41 -17.83
C ASN A 34 -8.99 22.43 -16.84
N THR A 35 -9.02 22.77 -15.55
CA THR A 35 -9.70 21.97 -14.52
C THR A 35 -11.21 22.03 -14.74
N ARG A 36 -11.76 23.24 -14.91
CA ARG A 36 -13.18 23.44 -15.23
C ARG A 36 -13.61 22.76 -16.52
N TRP A 37 -12.79 22.84 -17.56
CA TRP A 37 -13.04 22.12 -18.81
C TRP A 37 -13.15 20.60 -18.62
N ARG A 38 -12.26 20.01 -17.82
CA ARG A 38 -12.34 18.57 -17.49
C ARG A 38 -13.61 18.23 -16.72
N ASP A 39 -14.02 19.08 -15.78
CA ASP A 39 -15.27 18.90 -15.03
C ASP A 39 -16.48 18.94 -15.96
N LEU A 40 -16.53 19.90 -16.89
CA LEU A 40 -17.61 20.04 -17.87
C LEU A 40 -17.70 18.83 -18.82
N VAL A 41 -16.56 18.31 -19.25
CA VAL A 41 -16.49 17.07 -20.03
C VAL A 41 -16.95 15.87 -19.20
N ALA A 42 -16.53 15.76 -17.94
CA ALA A 42 -16.90 14.67 -17.05
C ALA A 42 -18.40 14.68 -16.67
N LEU A 43 -19.01 15.86 -16.62
CA LEU A 43 -20.45 16.07 -16.42
C LEU A 43 -21.28 15.86 -17.70
N GLY A 44 -20.65 15.51 -18.83
CA GLY A 44 -21.32 15.29 -20.11
C GLY A 44 -21.89 16.55 -20.74
N LYS A 45 -21.41 17.73 -20.33
CA LYS A 45 -21.91 19.03 -20.82
C LYS A 45 -21.26 19.49 -22.13
N VAL A 46 -20.27 18.76 -22.62
CA VAL A 46 -19.59 19.03 -23.89
C VAL A 46 -19.87 17.88 -24.85
N SER A 47 -20.50 18.17 -25.98
CA SER A 47 -20.81 17.19 -27.02
C SER A 47 -19.60 16.92 -27.92
N GLY A 48 -19.48 15.69 -28.43
CA GLY A 48 -18.44 15.31 -29.40
C GLY A 48 -17.03 15.12 -28.83
N ILE A 49 -16.84 15.31 -27.52
CA ILE A 49 -15.56 15.03 -26.84
C ILE A 49 -15.73 13.76 -26.03
N SER A 50 -15.11 12.67 -26.50
CA SER A 50 -14.99 11.45 -25.69
C SER A 50 -14.33 11.82 -24.37
N THR A 51 -15.00 11.48 -23.27
CA THR A 51 -14.50 11.78 -21.94
C THR A 51 -13.14 11.11 -21.74
N LEU A 52 -12.22 11.75 -21.02
CA LEU A 52 -11.01 11.09 -20.48
C LEU A 52 -11.34 9.84 -19.61
N LYS A 53 -12.64 9.62 -19.36
CA LYS A 53 -13.24 8.50 -18.64
C LYS A 53 -13.74 7.39 -19.58
N GLU A 54 -13.49 7.45 -20.89
CA GLU A 54 -13.03 6.26 -21.61
C GLU A 54 -11.64 5.94 -21.05
N ARG A 55 -11.62 5.50 -19.77
CA ARG A 55 -10.50 4.75 -19.22
C ARG A 55 -10.19 3.74 -20.28
N GLN A 56 -8.96 3.74 -20.78
CA GLN A 56 -8.38 2.57 -21.42
C GLN A 56 -8.88 1.38 -20.60
N GLU A 57 -9.78 0.58 -21.17
CA GLU A 57 -10.20 -0.65 -20.54
C GLU A 57 -8.91 -1.36 -20.19
N GLY A 58 -8.65 -1.50 -18.89
CA GLY A 58 -7.43 -2.12 -18.42
C GLY A 58 -7.32 -3.44 -19.16
N MET A 59 -6.22 -3.60 -19.90
CA MET A 59 -6.01 -4.71 -20.82
C MET A 59 -6.42 -6.03 -20.16
N THR A 60 -7.30 -6.78 -20.84
CA THR A 60 -7.99 -7.94 -20.25
C THR A 60 -7.00 -9.03 -19.89
N ASP A 61 -7.38 -9.94 -18.99
CA ASP A 61 -6.53 -11.06 -18.59
C ASP A 61 -6.13 -11.95 -19.79
N GLY A 62 -6.99 -12.02 -20.81
CA GLY A 62 -6.69 -12.68 -22.08
C GLY A 62 -5.61 -11.97 -22.90
N GLN A 63 -5.64 -10.65 -22.97
CA GLN A 63 -4.62 -9.86 -23.66
C GLN A 63 -3.26 -9.93 -22.93
N TYR A 64 -3.24 -9.98 -21.59
CA TYR A 64 -2.01 -10.21 -20.82
C TYR A 64 -1.40 -11.59 -21.07
N LYS A 65 -2.21 -12.65 -21.06
CA LYS A 65 -1.75 -14.01 -21.42
C LYS A 65 -1.20 -14.07 -22.84
N HIS A 66 -1.82 -13.34 -23.77
CA HIS A 66 -1.33 -13.26 -25.14
C HIS A 66 0.04 -12.56 -25.22
N ILE A 67 0.26 -11.46 -24.48
CA ILE A 67 1.57 -10.81 -24.38
C ILE A 67 2.63 -11.76 -23.84
N LEU A 68 2.32 -12.53 -22.79
CA LEU A 68 3.23 -13.53 -22.23
C LEU A 68 3.65 -14.57 -23.28
N ALA A 69 2.68 -15.16 -23.99
CA ALA A 69 2.95 -16.15 -25.02
C ALA A 69 3.82 -15.58 -26.17
N LEU A 70 3.60 -14.33 -26.58
CA LEU A 70 4.43 -13.69 -27.60
C LEU A 70 5.84 -13.38 -27.08
N ARG A 71 6.01 -13.06 -25.80
CA ARG A 71 7.33 -12.88 -25.18
C ARG A 71 8.10 -14.19 -25.06
N GLU A 72 7.43 -15.30 -24.75
CA GLU A 72 8.05 -16.64 -24.72
C GLU A 72 8.52 -17.08 -26.11
N LYS A 73 7.79 -16.70 -27.16
CA LYS A 73 8.22 -16.87 -28.56
C LYS A 73 9.37 -15.94 -28.99
N GLY A 74 9.88 -15.10 -28.08
CA GLY A 74 11.03 -14.23 -28.31
C GLY A 74 10.71 -12.90 -28.99
N LEU A 75 9.44 -12.53 -29.17
CA LEU A 75 9.09 -11.29 -29.86
C LEU A 75 9.49 -10.06 -29.05
N LYS A 76 9.94 -9.03 -29.78
CA LYS A 76 10.28 -7.72 -29.22
C LYS A 76 9.00 -6.93 -28.97
N TRP A 77 9.05 -6.02 -27.99
CA TRP A 77 7.88 -5.23 -27.59
C TRP A 77 7.19 -4.46 -28.72
N ARG A 78 7.95 -3.98 -29.71
CA ARG A 78 7.38 -3.32 -30.89
C ARG A 78 6.54 -4.27 -31.74
N GLU A 79 7.02 -5.49 -31.96
CA GLU A 79 6.31 -6.51 -32.73
C GLU A 79 5.04 -6.93 -32.00
N ILE A 80 5.11 -7.12 -30.68
CA ILE A 80 3.95 -7.44 -29.83
C ILE A 80 2.91 -6.31 -29.88
N ALA A 81 3.35 -5.05 -29.84
CA ALA A 81 2.48 -3.89 -29.95
C ALA A 81 1.78 -3.82 -31.32
N SER A 82 2.51 -4.10 -32.41
CA SER A 82 1.95 -4.22 -33.75
C SER A 82 0.94 -5.36 -33.87
N HIS A 83 1.25 -6.54 -33.31
CA HIS A 83 0.35 -7.70 -33.30
C HIS A 83 -0.97 -7.41 -32.55
N LEU A 84 -0.89 -6.66 -31.45
CA LEU A 84 -2.07 -6.30 -30.66
C LEU A 84 -2.80 -5.06 -31.16
N GLN A 85 -2.25 -4.36 -32.18
CA GLN A 85 -2.72 -3.05 -32.63
C GLN A 85 -2.84 -2.04 -31.48
N GLN A 86 -1.90 -2.10 -30.54
CA GLN A 86 -1.86 -1.25 -29.35
C GLN A 86 -0.61 -0.38 -29.32
N ARG A 87 -0.66 0.73 -28.59
CA ARG A 87 0.52 1.55 -28.37
C ARG A 87 1.55 0.79 -27.53
N LEU A 88 2.83 0.88 -27.92
CA LEU A 88 3.95 0.24 -27.23
C LEU A 88 3.97 0.51 -25.71
N ALA A 89 3.71 1.75 -25.30
CA ALA A 89 3.67 2.13 -23.89
C ALA A 89 2.58 1.39 -23.11
N ILE A 90 1.41 1.17 -23.72
CA ILE A 90 0.29 0.46 -23.10
C ILE A 90 0.68 -1.00 -22.86
N VAL A 91 1.21 -1.68 -23.88
CA VAL A 91 1.64 -3.08 -23.79
C VAL A 91 2.70 -3.27 -22.71
N LYS A 92 3.72 -2.41 -22.68
CA LYS A 92 4.78 -2.46 -21.66
C LYS A 92 4.24 -2.18 -20.27
N ASN A 93 3.48 -1.10 -20.09
CA ASN A 93 2.94 -0.72 -18.78
C ASN A 93 2.02 -1.83 -18.24
N THR A 94 1.13 -2.38 -19.05
CA THR A 94 0.30 -3.52 -18.66
C THR A 94 1.16 -4.70 -18.21
N PHE A 95 2.13 -5.10 -19.02
CA PHE A 95 2.97 -6.26 -18.72
C PHE A 95 3.70 -6.08 -17.38
N TYR A 96 4.35 -4.94 -17.17
CA TYR A 96 5.09 -4.69 -15.94
C TYR A 96 4.15 -4.55 -14.73
N LEU A 97 3.02 -3.85 -14.86
CA LEU A 97 2.07 -3.70 -13.76
C LEU A 97 1.44 -5.04 -13.35
N LYS A 98 1.03 -5.88 -14.32
CA LYS A 98 0.48 -7.21 -14.05
C LYS A 98 1.55 -8.18 -13.52
N SER A 99 2.78 -8.13 -14.05
CA SER A 99 3.89 -8.94 -13.54
C SER A 99 4.25 -8.55 -12.10
N LEU A 100 4.26 -7.24 -11.81
CA LEU A 100 4.43 -6.74 -10.44
C LEU A 100 3.27 -7.14 -9.53
N GLN A 101 2.03 -7.15 -10.02
CA GLN A 101 0.88 -7.63 -9.26
C GLN A 101 0.95 -9.14 -9.01
N GLN A 102 1.38 -9.96 -9.98
CA GLN A 102 1.59 -11.39 -9.80
C GLN A 102 2.74 -11.68 -8.83
N ASN A 103 3.84 -10.93 -8.91
CA ASN A 103 4.97 -11.04 -7.98
C ASN A 103 4.61 -10.51 -6.59
N ALA A 104 3.81 -9.45 -6.49
CA ALA A 104 3.27 -8.95 -5.24
C ALA A 104 2.27 -9.94 -4.64
N ASN A 105 1.44 -10.59 -5.45
CA ASN A 105 0.52 -11.64 -5.01
C ASN A 105 1.28 -12.91 -4.56
N ALA A 106 2.41 -13.25 -5.20
CA ALA A 106 3.33 -14.27 -4.71
C ALA A 106 3.98 -13.84 -3.38
N ALA A 107 4.34 -12.57 -3.22
CA ALA A 107 4.82 -12.03 -1.94
C ALA A 107 3.70 -11.93 -0.87
N PHE A 108 2.43 -11.89 -1.28
CA PHE A 108 1.22 -11.83 -0.45
C PHE A 108 0.47 -13.16 -0.38
N GLN A 109 1.14 -14.26 -0.72
CA GLN A 109 0.55 -15.60 -0.73
C GLN A 109 0.04 -15.94 0.68
N ARG A 110 -1.24 -16.32 0.81
CA ARG A 110 -1.81 -16.70 2.12
C ARG A 110 -0.97 -17.83 2.72
N TRP A 111 -0.70 -17.76 4.02
CA TRP A 111 0.03 -18.80 4.73
C TRP A 111 -0.80 -20.08 4.78
N THR A 112 -0.27 -21.15 4.21
CA THR A 112 -0.88 -22.49 4.24
C THR A 112 -0.31 -23.32 5.38
N ASP A 113 -0.97 -24.43 5.72
CA ASP A 113 -0.46 -25.37 6.72
C ASP A 113 0.92 -25.93 6.33
N ALA A 114 1.14 -26.13 5.03
CA ALA A 114 2.44 -26.54 4.48
C ALA A 114 3.51 -25.45 4.68
N ASP A 115 3.18 -24.17 4.45
CA ASP A 115 4.08 -23.06 4.72
C ASP A 115 4.42 -22.97 6.22
N ILE A 116 3.43 -23.17 7.09
CA ILE A 116 3.60 -23.13 8.55
C ILE A 116 4.48 -24.29 9.03
N ALA A 117 4.28 -25.49 8.48
CA ALA A 117 5.13 -26.64 8.76
C ALA A 117 6.58 -26.39 8.32
N MET A 118 6.76 -25.84 7.11
CA MET A 118 8.08 -25.47 6.59
C MET A 118 8.77 -24.40 7.44
N LEU A 119 8.04 -23.35 7.82
CA LEU A 119 8.52 -22.29 8.72
C LEU A 119 8.98 -22.85 10.06
N THR A 120 8.17 -23.74 10.65
CA THR A 120 8.47 -24.37 11.93
C THR A 120 9.70 -25.26 11.84
N ARG A 121 9.77 -26.11 10.80
CA ARG A 121 10.94 -26.96 10.53
C ARG A 121 12.22 -26.16 10.37
N LEU A 122 12.21 -25.14 9.49
CA LEU A 122 13.40 -24.32 9.23
C LEU A 122 13.90 -23.60 10.50
N ARG A 123 12.98 -23.28 11.43
CA ARG A 123 13.31 -22.58 12.66
C ARG A 123 13.76 -23.50 13.79
N GLU A 124 13.02 -24.58 14.03
CA GLU A 124 13.21 -25.46 15.18
C GLU A 124 14.22 -26.58 14.90
N GLU A 125 14.15 -27.19 13.72
CA GLU A 125 15.01 -28.32 13.34
C GLU A 125 16.31 -27.80 12.74
N ASP A 126 16.22 -26.99 11.68
CA ASP A 126 17.39 -26.51 10.94
C ASP A 126 18.10 -25.33 11.63
N ARG A 127 17.48 -24.75 12.68
CA ARG A 127 17.98 -23.59 13.45
C ARG A 127 18.39 -22.38 12.58
N LYS A 128 17.73 -22.16 11.44
CA LYS A 128 18.06 -21.06 10.53
C LYS A 128 17.69 -19.69 11.10
N SER A 129 18.44 -18.68 10.67
CA SER A 129 18.13 -17.28 10.98
C SER A 129 16.89 -16.81 10.23
N TRP A 130 16.20 -15.80 10.75
CA TRP A 130 15.00 -15.23 10.11
C TRP A 130 15.24 -14.74 8.68
N THR A 131 16.45 -14.26 8.39
CA THR A 131 16.85 -13.80 7.06
C THR A 131 16.96 -14.98 6.09
N GLU A 132 17.57 -16.10 6.51
CA GLU A 132 17.68 -17.31 5.69
C GLU A 132 16.32 -17.94 5.45
N ILE A 133 15.45 -17.96 6.47
CA ILE A 133 14.07 -18.45 6.35
C ILE A 133 13.28 -17.58 5.37
N ALA A 134 13.37 -16.25 5.48
CA ALA A 134 12.73 -15.31 4.57
C ALA A 134 13.15 -15.54 3.11
N ASN A 135 14.45 -15.71 2.88
CA ASN A 135 14.98 -16.01 1.55
C ASN A 135 14.51 -17.37 1.04
N THR A 136 14.57 -18.41 1.89
CA THR A 136 14.18 -19.79 1.53
C THR A 136 12.69 -19.87 1.16
N MET A 137 11.83 -19.17 1.91
CA MET A 137 10.40 -19.15 1.67
C MET A 137 9.97 -18.10 0.65
N ASN A 138 10.91 -17.32 0.10
CA ASN A 138 10.66 -16.17 -0.76
C ASN A 138 9.60 -15.20 -0.19
N ARG A 139 9.69 -14.94 1.11
CA ARG A 139 8.76 -14.07 1.87
C ARG A 139 9.53 -12.98 2.58
N SER A 140 8.86 -11.87 2.88
CA SER A 140 9.52 -10.78 3.61
C SER A 140 9.85 -11.23 5.04
N TYR A 141 10.98 -10.74 5.57
CA TYR A 141 11.41 -10.96 6.95
C TYR A 141 10.29 -10.67 7.96
N LYS A 142 9.58 -9.54 7.78
CA LYS A 142 8.48 -9.15 8.66
C LYS A 142 7.30 -10.12 8.60
N SER A 143 7.00 -10.67 7.43
CA SER A 143 5.91 -11.66 7.26
C SER A 143 6.24 -12.98 7.96
N VAL A 144 7.46 -13.48 7.74
CA VAL A 144 7.96 -14.74 8.34
C VAL A 144 8.00 -14.67 9.86
N THR A 145 8.57 -13.60 10.42
CA THR A 145 8.65 -13.43 11.88
C THR A 145 7.26 -13.27 12.50
N ALA A 146 6.41 -12.42 11.92
CA ALA A 146 5.03 -12.24 12.40
C ALA A 146 4.24 -13.55 12.39
N LYS A 147 4.31 -14.34 11.30
CA LYS A 147 3.59 -15.61 11.24
C LYS A 147 4.14 -16.61 12.24
N TYR A 148 5.45 -16.75 12.37
CA TYR A 148 6.03 -17.67 13.35
C TYR A 148 5.56 -17.32 14.78
N HIS A 149 5.54 -16.04 15.14
CA HIS A 149 5.05 -15.60 16.46
C HIS A 149 3.55 -15.85 16.67
N GLU A 150 2.75 -15.87 15.61
CA GLU A 150 1.33 -16.21 15.64
C GLU A 150 1.10 -17.72 15.87
N VAL A 151 1.89 -18.57 15.20
CA VAL A 151 1.70 -20.03 15.22
C VAL A 151 2.50 -20.75 16.29
N SER A 152 3.59 -20.16 16.79
CA SER A 152 4.51 -20.84 17.71
C SER A 152 3.89 -20.90 19.11
N PRO A 153 3.70 -22.11 19.68
CA PRO A 153 3.11 -22.27 21.01
C PRO A 153 3.97 -21.65 22.12
N ARG A 154 5.27 -21.43 21.89
CA ARG A 154 6.19 -20.79 22.86
C ARG A 154 5.98 -19.28 23.00
N VAL A 155 5.42 -18.62 21.98
CA VAL A 155 5.18 -17.16 21.99
C VAL A 155 3.78 -16.82 22.50
N SER A 156 2.91 -17.83 22.64
CA SER A 156 1.65 -17.76 23.38
C SER A 156 1.83 -17.79 24.91
N GLY A 157 3.06 -17.60 25.41
CA GLY A 157 3.28 -17.20 26.80
C GLY A 157 2.86 -15.73 27.02
N PRO A 158 2.43 -15.34 28.23
CA PRO A 158 1.90 -13.99 28.55
C PRO A 158 2.87 -12.82 28.27
N ALA A 159 4.13 -13.10 27.93
CA ALA A 159 5.20 -12.11 27.80
C ALA A 159 5.20 -11.29 26.49
N HIS A 160 4.42 -11.64 25.46
CA HIS A 160 4.55 -10.97 24.15
C HIS A 160 3.24 -10.52 23.48
N ARG A 161 2.19 -10.26 24.27
CA ARG A 161 1.00 -9.56 23.73
C ARG A 161 1.14 -8.05 23.94
N SER A 162 1.94 -7.40 23.09
CA SER A 162 2.05 -5.93 23.00
C SER A 162 0.75 -5.22 22.59
N ARG A 163 -0.36 -5.95 22.45
CA ARG A 163 -1.71 -5.45 22.12
C ARG A 163 -2.74 -5.60 23.25
N VAL A 164 -2.36 -6.04 24.46
CA VAL A 164 -3.30 -6.09 25.59
C VAL A 164 -3.48 -4.69 26.17
N HIS A 165 -4.73 -4.27 26.37
CA HIS A 165 -5.07 -2.99 27.03
C HIS A 165 -4.49 -2.96 28.44
N TRP A 166 -3.98 -1.81 28.89
CA TRP A 166 -3.51 -1.63 30.26
C TRP A 166 -4.67 -1.68 31.24
N THR A 167 -4.57 -2.50 32.27
CA THR A 167 -5.57 -2.51 33.36
C THR A 167 -5.23 -1.44 34.40
N LYS A 168 -6.23 -1.03 35.19
CA LYS A 168 -6.00 -0.09 36.31
C LYS A 168 -4.97 -0.62 37.31
N THR A 169 -5.00 -1.93 37.58
CA THR A 169 -4.03 -2.59 38.48
C THR A 169 -2.60 -2.55 37.92
N GLU A 170 -2.42 -2.71 36.60
CA GLU A 170 -1.12 -2.56 35.95
C GLU A 170 -0.62 -1.10 35.99
N ASP A 171 -1.52 -0.12 35.82
CA ASP A 171 -1.21 1.30 35.93
C ASP A 171 -0.81 1.70 37.36
N GLU A 172 -1.55 1.24 38.38
CA GLU A 172 -1.24 1.45 39.79
C GLU A 172 0.13 0.86 40.16
N LYS A 173 0.38 -0.38 39.73
CA LYS A 173 1.68 -1.03 39.93
C LYS A 173 2.81 -0.27 39.24
N LEU A 174 2.58 0.20 38.01
CA LEU A 174 3.56 1.01 37.28
C LEU A 174 3.84 2.35 37.98
N LEU A 175 2.83 3.04 38.48
CA LEU A 175 2.99 4.28 39.25
C LEU A 175 3.76 4.06 40.56
N GLN A 176 3.46 2.99 41.28
CA GLN A 176 4.17 2.63 42.50
C GLN A 176 5.65 2.34 42.23
N LEU A 177 5.93 1.56 41.17
CA LEU A 177 7.29 1.23 40.76
C LEU A 177 8.09 2.47 40.34
N VAL A 178 7.47 3.38 39.58
CA VAL A 178 8.10 4.66 39.22
C VAL A 178 8.31 5.55 40.44
N LYS A 179 7.40 5.54 41.42
CA LYS A 179 7.58 6.27 42.69
C LYS A 179 8.74 5.72 43.52
N GLN A 180 8.94 4.40 43.51
CA GLN A 180 10.00 3.73 44.30
C GLN A 180 11.38 3.79 43.63
N HIS A 181 11.45 3.55 42.32
CA HIS A 181 12.73 3.41 41.60
C HIS A 181 13.04 4.58 40.66
N GLY A 182 12.12 5.53 40.50
CA GLY A 182 12.20 6.59 39.50
C GLY A 182 11.98 6.05 38.08
N THR A 183 12.40 6.83 37.08
CA THR A 183 12.30 6.48 35.65
C THR A 183 13.44 5.58 35.17
N LYS A 184 14.03 4.77 36.06
CA LYS A 184 15.07 3.79 35.74
C LYS A 184 14.45 2.52 35.13
N TRP A 185 13.97 2.66 33.90
CA TRP A 185 13.20 1.64 33.19
C TRP A 185 13.89 0.27 33.10
N SER A 186 15.22 0.23 33.00
CA SER A 186 16.00 -1.01 33.00
C SER A 186 15.84 -1.80 34.30
N SER A 187 15.76 -1.13 35.45
CA SER A 187 15.53 -1.73 36.77
C SER A 187 14.11 -2.27 36.95
N LEU A 188 13.17 -1.86 36.08
CA LEU A 188 11.77 -2.29 36.13
C LEU A 188 11.49 -3.49 35.21
N SER A 189 12.50 -3.96 34.47
CA SER A 189 12.38 -5.12 33.59
C SER A 189 11.95 -6.36 34.38
N GLY A 190 10.83 -6.98 33.98
CA GLY A 190 10.31 -8.19 34.61
C GLY A 190 9.50 -7.99 35.89
N LEU A 191 9.36 -6.77 36.43
CA LEU A 191 8.52 -6.52 37.62
C LEU A 191 7.00 -6.54 37.30
N ILE A 192 6.67 -6.34 36.03
CA ILE A 192 5.33 -6.56 35.48
C ILE A 192 5.47 -7.70 34.47
N GLU A 193 5.08 -8.91 34.88
CA GLU A 193 5.29 -10.18 34.16
C GLU A 193 4.73 -10.20 32.73
N SER A 194 3.75 -9.34 32.44
CA SER A 194 3.07 -9.22 31.14
C SER A 194 3.57 -8.05 30.27
N ARG A 195 4.47 -7.18 30.76
CA ARG A 195 4.80 -5.91 30.09
C ARG A 195 6.30 -5.72 29.90
N THR A 196 6.67 -5.33 28.68
CA THR A 196 8.05 -4.95 28.37
C THR A 196 8.37 -3.56 28.90
N VAL A 197 9.66 -3.30 29.13
CA VAL A 197 10.18 -1.99 29.53
C VAL A 197 9.74 -0.87 28.57
N HIS A 198 9.70 -1.18 27.27
CA HIS A 198 9.20 -0.25 26.27
C HIS A 198 7.72 0.10 26.48
N ALA A 199 6.87 -0.91 26.73
CA ALA A 199 5.45 -0.70 26.98
C ALA A 199 5.21 0.14 28.25
N MET A 200 5.96 -0.14 29.33
CA MET A 200 5.90 0.62 30.58
C MET A 200 6.23 2.10 30.37
N ARG A 201 7.32 2.40 29.67
CA ARG A 201 7.71 3.77 29.35
C ARG A 201 6.63 4.49 28.54
N GLN A 202 6.12 3.85 27.48
CA GLN A 202 5.08 4.42 26.62
C GLN A 202 3.81 4.75 27.40
N ARG A 203 3.35 3.82 28.26
CA ARG A 203 2.15 4.04 29.08
C ARG A 203 2.33 5.19 30.05
N TYR A 204 3.46 5.24 30.75
CA TYR A 204 3.74 6.29 31.72
C TYR A 204 3.83 7.67 31.04
N THR A 205 4.60 7.80 29.96
CA THR A 205 4.76 9.10 29.28
C THR A 205 3.54 9.55 28.49
N GLY A 206 2.77 8.60 27.95
CA GLY A 206 1.65 8.86 27.06
C GLY A 206 0.33 9.10 27.79
N THR A 207 0.07 8.37 28.87
CA THR A 207 -1.24 8.38 29.56
C THR A 207 -1.11 8.82 31.03
N LEU A 208 -0.19 8.23 31.80
CA LEU A 208 -0.19 8.41 33.26
C LEU A 208 0.48 9.70 33.74
N ARG A 209 1.42 10.27 32.98
CA ARG A 209 2.06 11.56 33.31
C ARG A 209 1.19 12.77 32.99
N LYS A 210 0.21 12.61 32.09
CA LYS A 210 -0.65 13.70 31.59
C LYS A 210 -1.99 13.82 32.33
N SER A 211 -2.18 13.02 33.39
CA SER A 211 -3.39 13.01 34.21
C SER A 211 -3.15 13.61 35.58
#